data_AF-T1CPE3-F1
#
_entry.id   AF-T1CPE3-F1
#
_cell.length_a   1.000
_cell.length_b   1.000
_cell.length_c   1.000
_cell.angle_alpha   90.00
_cell.angle_beta   90.00
_cell.angle_gamma   90.00
#
_symmetry.space_group_name_H-M   'P 1'
#
loop_
_entity.id
_entity.type
_entity.pdbx_description
1 polymer ?
#
loop_
_entity_poly.entity_id
_entity_poly.type
_entity_poly.pdbx_seq_one_letter_code
_entity_poly.pdbx_strand_id
1 'polypeptide(L)'
;KDIWERGSLQQVIDYSYAKGVPWAILTNFARTVVLYSEARDPNPFNAYFLDLAADKYLAEFDRLRLLSRLAVANNELDSKAETFGRKPKKQPIDKQLLKDLNSFRLDLAKDIRRLNGDRFQEADEALEETVQRILDRLIFIRVAEDRGLEDKQLSLLSKGPESTAAKRLRELFRRYDDNFDSKLFQPHAVDDVHMDGEVLQRVLRGLHETEDGAIRYDFGAIDADVLGVMYEQYLGLILRQTPKRAKLADGAVNRKEQGIYYTPTWVVDYIVRASIEEALKRKGAKPESLRILDPACGSGSFLLRAFDHILRLRNPGAEATQKRFDPENEGRLVGLRTDVLQSNLFGVDLDVRAVEIAQLNLMIRAAES
;
A
#
# COMPACT_ATOMS: atom_id res chain seq x y z
N LYS A 1 27.90 17.54 25.89
CA LYS A 1 26.52 17.55 26.41
C LYS A 1 26.03 16.11 26.42
N ASP A 2 25.54 15.59 27.54
CA ASP A 2 24.97 14.25 27.56
C ASP A 2 23.72 14.24 26.68
N ILE A 3 23.67 13.30 25.73
CA ILE A 3 22.54 13.14 24.80
C ILE A 3 21.60 12.03 25.27
N TRP A 4 21.99 11.25 26.28
CA TRP A 4 21.20 10.15 26.85
C TRP A 4 20.28 10.65 27.97
N GLU A 5 19.54 11.72 27.69
CA GLU A 5 18.58 12.31 28.62
C GLU A 5 17.17 12.30 28.01
N ARG A 6 16.15 12.15 28.85
CA ARG A 6 14.75 11.97 28.41
C ARG A 6 14.29 13.06 27.45
N GLY A 7 14.63 14.33 27.71
CA GLY A 7 14.23 15.46 26.88
C GLY A 7 14.81 15.39 25.47
N SER A 8 16.11 15.12 25.35
CA SER A 8 16.79 15.00 24.06
C SER A 8 16.29 13.79 23.25
N LEU A 9 16.04 12.66 23.92
CA LEU A 9 15.48 11.46 23.27
C LEU A 9 14.04 11.69 22.81
N GLN A 10 13.19 12.30 23.66
CA GLN A 10 11.81 12.60 23.28
C GLN A 10 11.77 13.56 22.09
N GLN A 11 12.59 14.62 22.12
CA GLN A 11 12.64 15.60 21.04
C GLN A 11 12.99 14.98 19.69
N VAL A 12 13.99 14.09 19.64
CA VAL A 12 14.40 13.48 18.37
C VAL A 12 13.37 12.45 17.87
N ILE A 13 12.72 11.73 18.79
CA ILE A 13 11.60 10.84 18.47
C ILE A 13 10.44 11.65 17.88
N ASP A 14 10.05 12.75 18.53
CA ASP A 14 8.97 13.63 18.06
C ASP A 14 9.30 14.26 16.71
N TYR A 15 10.57 14.63 16.47
CA TYR A 15 11.01 15.16 15.18
C TYR A 15 10.96 14.11 14.07
N SER A 16 11.51 12.93 14.32
CA SER A 16 11.45 11.79 13.40
C SER A 16 10.01 11.44 13.09
N TYR A 17 9.17 11.46 14.12
CA TYR A 17 7.75 11.24 14.05
C TYR A 17 7.09 12.28 13.15
N ALA A 18 7.29 13.58 13.39
CA ALA A 18 6.74 14.68 12.58
C ALA A 18 7.17 14.62 11.09
N LYS A 19 8.32 13.99 10.81
CA LYS A 19 8.82 13.75 9.46
C LYS A 19 8.35 12.45 8.82
N GLY A 20 7.58 11.63 9.53
CA GLY A 20 7.12 10.33 9.03
C GLY A 20 8.23 9.30 8.87
N VAL A 21 9.38 9.48 9.54
CA VAL A 21 10.55 8.61 9.44
C VAL A 21 10.60 7.69 10.67
N PRO A 22 10.79 6.36 10.49
CA PRO A 22 10.77 5.40 11.59
C PRO A 22 12.05 5.38 12.45
N TRP A 23 13.14 5.98 11.96
CA TRP A 23 14.45 5.97 12.60
C TRP A 23 14.91 7.37 12.94
N ALA A 24 15.26 7.57 14.20
CA ALA A 24 15.84 8.81 14.68
C ALA A 24 17.31 8.56 15.09
N ILE A 25 18.22 9.43 14.63
CA ILE A 25 19.63 9.37 15.01
C ILE A 25 19.95 10.62 15.84
N LEU A 26 20.42 10.41 17.06
CA LEU A 26 20.90 11.45 17.96
C LEU A 26 22.40 11.26 18.19
N THR A 27 23.21 12.26 17.89
CA THR A 27 24.66 12.18 18.07
C THR A 27 25.23 13.50 18.58
N ASN A 28 26.26 13.39 19.42
CA ASN A 28 27.13 14.50 19.80
C ASN A 28 28.58 14.25 19.32
N PHE A 29 28.76 13.36 18.35
CA PHE A 29 30.03 12.86 17.82
C PHE A 29 30.90 12.04 18.79
N ALA A 30 30.70 12.16 20.10
CA ALA A 30 31.30 11.28 21.10
C ALA A 30 30.46 10.01 21.32
N ARG A 31 29.14 10.10 21.12
CA ARG A 31 28.17 9.01 21.22
C ARG A 31 27.11 9.17 20.14
N THR A 32 26.71 8.08 19.53
CA THR A 32 25.66 8.00 18.50
C THR A 32 24.60 7.01 18.95
N VAL A 33 23.37 7.49 19.04
CA VAL A 33 22.19 6.77 19.49
C VAL A 33 21.19 6.70 18.35
N VAL A 34 20.66 5.52 18.09
CA VAL A 34 19.67 5.22 17.06
C VAL A 34 18.42 4.69 17.76
N LEU A 35 17.29 5.34 17.49
CA LEU A 35 16.01 5.10 18.14
C LEU A 35 14.99 4.72 17.06
N TYR A 36 14.14 3.77 17.39
CA TYR A 36 12.95 3.42 16.63
C TYR A 36 11.78 4.29 17.09
N SER A 37 11.44 5.33 16.33
CA SER A 37 10.47 6.36 16.71
C SER A 37 9.03 5.86 16.77
N GLU A 38 8.74 4.69 16.19
CA GLU A 38 7.42 4.06 16.19
C GLU A 38 7.23 3.05 17.34
N ALA A 39 8.16 2.99 18.31
CA ALA A 39 7.98 2.19 19.52
C ALA A 39 6.81 2.72 20.36
N ARG A 40 5.97 1.82 20.90
CA ARG A 40 4.77 2.18 21.69
C ARG A 40 5.05 2.50 23.15
N ASP A 41 6.31 2.48 23.56
CA ASP A 41 6.68 2.66 24.95
C ASP A 41 6.70 4.16 25.31
N PRO A 42 5.93 4.62 26.32
CA PRO A 42 5.95 6.02 26.76
C PRO A 42 7.30 6.43 27.38
N ASN A 43 8.18 5.46 27.65
CA ASN A 43 9.56 5.70 28.00
C ASN A 43 10.45 5.75 26.75
N PRO A 44 10.99 6.93 26.36
CA PRO A 44 11.80 7.08 25.15
C PRO A 44 13.12 6.29 25.21
N PHE A 45 13.58 5.87 26.40
CA PHE A 45 14.74 4.99 26.53
C PHE A 45 14.48 3.59 25.94
N ASN A 46 13.22 3.15 25.87
CA ASN A 46 12.86 1.83 25.34
C ASN A 46 12.74 1.80 23.81
N ALA A 47 12.68 2.97 23.16
CA ALA A 47 12.78 3.13 21.71
C ALA A 47 14.20 2.85 21.18
N TYR A 48 15.17 2.65 22.07
CA TYR A 48 16.57 2.41 21.74
C TYR A 48 16.82 1.15 20.92
N PHE A 49 17.65 1.30 19.87
CA PHE A 49 18.14 0.19 19.06
C PHE A 49 19.67 0.06 19.07
N LEU A 50 20.41 1.16 18.84
CA LEU A 50 21.88 1.14 18.76
C LEU A 50 22.51 2.36 19.42
N ASP A 51 23.53 2.13 20.25
CA ASP A 51 24.27 3.12 21.04
C ASP A 51 25.74 2.75 20.90
N LEU A 52 26.49 3.67 20.31
CA LEU A 52 27.89 3.53 20.01
C LEU A 52 28.62 4.77 20.50
N ALA A 53 29.56 4.55 21.41
CA ALA A 53 30.58 5.55 21.73
C ALA A 53 31.64 5.59 20.62
N ALA A 54 32.23 6.76 20.38
CA ALA A 54 33.16 7.00 19.27
C ALA A 54 34.42 6.14 19.35
N ASP A 55 34.89 5.83 20.56
CA ASP A 55 36.02 4.93 20.82
C ASP A 55 35.72 3.47 20.44
N LYS A 56 34.45 3.09 20.32
CA LYS A 56 34.02 1.74 19.92
C LYS A 56 33.76 1.58 18.44
N TYR A 57 33.86 2.63 17.62
CA TYR A 57 33.51 2.56 16.20
C TYR A 57 34.33 1.52 15.41
N LEU A 58 35.60 1.35 15.74
CA LEU A 58 36.45 0.34 15.08
C LEU A 58 36.12 -1.08 15.56
N ALA A 59 35.89 -1.24 16.87
CA ALA A 59 35.60 -2.54 17.48
C ALA A 59 34.18 -3.04 17.12
N GLU A 60 33.22 -2.14 16.96
CA GLU A 60 31.81 -2.42 16.68
C GLU A 60 31.41 -1.93 15.28
N PHE A 61 32.34 -1.97 14.32
CA PHE A 61 32.15 -1.44 12.96
C PHE A 61 30.91 -2.02 12.26
N ASP A 62 30.59 -3.29 12.48
CA ASP A 62 29.39 -3.92 11.90
C ASP A 62 28.07 -3.32 12.39
N ARG A 63 28.06 -2.74 13.60
CA ARG A 63 26.91 -1.98 14.10
C ARG A 63 26.88 -0.61 13.46
N LEU A 64 28.03 0.07 13.38
CA LEU A 64 28.13 1.38 12.72
C LEU A 64 27.76 1.32 11.23
N ARG A 65 28.14 0.24 10.53
CA ARG A 65 27.86 0.00 9.11
C ARG A 65 26.37 0.02 8.79
N LEU A 66 25.50 -0.31 9.75
CA LEU A 66 24.05 -0.23 9.58
C LEU A 66 23.55 1.18 9.24
N LEU A 67 24.32 2.21 9.59
CA LEU A 67 24.02 3.61 9.30
C LEU A 67 24.59 4.06 7.95
N SER A 68 25.27 3.18 7.22
CA SER A 68 25.75 3.49 5.87
C SER A 68 24.57 3.58 4.89
N ARG A 69 24.72 4.43 3.86
CA ARG A 69 23.72 4.58 2.79
C ARG A 69 23.31 3.26 2.17
N LEU A 70 24.27 2.36 1.94
CA LEU A 70 24.01 1.05 1.34
C LEU A 70 23.20 0.15 2.28
N ALA A 71 23.54 0.11 3.57
CA ALA A 71 22.81 -0.71 4.55
C ALA A 71 21.37 -0.21 4.75
N VAL A 72 21.16 1.11 4.73
CA VAL A 72 19.83 1.72 4.80
C VAL A 72 19.03 1.40 3.54
N ALA A 73 19.62 1.55 2.34
CA ALA A 73 18.96 1.22 1.08
C ALA A 73 18.57 -0.27 1.00
N ASN A 74 19.39 -1.16 1.58
CA ASN A 74 19.12 -2.59 1.65
C ASN A 74 18.24 -3.00 2.85
N ASN A 75 17.67 -2.04 3.58
CA ASN A 75 16.77 -2.29 4.71
C ASN A 75 17.41 -3.10 5.86
N GLU A 76 18.75 -3.10 5.99
CA GLU A 76 19.47 -3.92 6.96
C GLU A 76 19.19 -3.49 8.41
N LEU A 77 18.97 -2.20 8.63
CA LEU A 77 18.67 -1.62 9.94
C LEU A 77 17.34 -2.18 10.48
N ASP A 78 16.30 -2.14 9.65
CA ASP A 78 14.98 -2.69 9.94
C ASP A 78 15.02 -4.21 10.16
N SER A 79 15.69 -4.96 9.29
CA SER A 79 15.81 -6.42 9.43
C SER A 79 16.48 -6.83 10.74
N LYS A 80 17.54 -6.14 11.16
CA LYS A 80 18.18 -6.40 12.46
C LYS A 80 17.26 -6.02 13.62
N ALA A 81 16.58 -4.87 13.56
CA ALA A 81 15.66 -4.45 14.62
C ALA A 81 14.51 -5.43 14.85
N GLU A 82 13.98 -6.02 13.78
CA GLU A 82 12.94 -7.06 13.85
C GLU A 82 13.47 -8.36 14.47
N THR A 83 14.72 -8.74 14.15
CA THR A 83 15.38 -9.93 14.71
C THR A 83 15.61 -9.80 16.22
N PHE A 84 15.99 -8.60 16.68
CA PHE A 84 16.20 -8.31 18.10
C PHE A 84 14.91 -7.93 18.87
N GLY A 85 13.73 -8.01 18.22
CA GLY A 85 12.44 -7.68 18.84
C GLY A 85 12.26 -6.20 19.20
N ARG A 86 13.07 -5.31 18.62
CA ARG A 86 13.00 -3.85 18.81
C ARG A 86 12.03 -3.17 17.85
N LYS A 87 11.74 -3.83 16.75
CA LYS A 87 10.70 -3.47 15.80
C LYS A 87 9.73 -4.65 15.66
N PRO A 88 8.40 -4.43 15.73
CA PRO A 88 7.45 -5.51 15.51
C PRO A 88 7.61 -6.05 14.09
N LYS A 89 7.56 -7.39 13.96
CA LYS A 89 7.60 -8.03 12.65
C LYS A 89 6.36 -7.63 11.87
N LYS A 90 6.58 -7.02 10.71
CA LYS A 90 5.54 -6.85 9.69
C LYS A 90 5.08 -8.23 9.24
N GLN A 91 3.79 -8.48 9.26
CA GLN A 91 3.23 -9.72 8.73
C GLN A 91 2.52 -9.43 7.41
N PRO A 92 2.60 -10.35 6.43
CA PRO A 92 1.80 -10.28 5.23
C PRO A 92 0.31 -10.15 5.59
N ILE A 93 -0.44 -9.42 4.76
CA ILE A 93 -1.88 -9.30 4.91
C ILE A 93 -2.51 -10.70 4.88
N ASP A 94 -3.33 -10.97 5.89
CA ASP A 94 -3.97 -12.26 6.13
C ASP A 94 -5.50 -12.09 6.24
N LYS A 95 -6.18 -13.15 6.69
CA LYS A 95 -7.62 -13.12 6.97
C LYS A 95 -8.02 -12.09 8.02
N GLN A 96 -7.09 -11.66 8.89
CA GLN A 96 -7.37 -10.69 9.95
C GLN A 96 -7.60 -9.30 9.34
N LEU A 97 -6.78 -8.87 8.37
CA LEU A 97 -7.04 -7.58 7.73
C LEU A 97 -8.39 -7.56 7.00
N LEU A 98 -8.79 -8.63 6.29
CA LEU A 98 -10.13 -8.67 5.68
C LEU A 98 -11.25 -8.42 6.69
N LYS A 99 -11.12 -9.08 7.84
CA LYS A 99 -12.07 -8.96 8.94
C LYS A 99 -12.10 -7.52 9.46
N ASP A 100 -10.93 -6.91 9.61
CA ASP A 100 -10.78 -5.54 10.07
C ASP A 100 -11.33 -4.53 9.05
N LEU A 101 -11.01 -4.66 7.75
CA LEU A 101 -11.57 -3.85 6.66
C LEU A 101 -13.10 -3.93 6.62
N ASN A 102 -13.66 -5.13 6.83
CA ASN A 102 -15.10 -5.31 6.91
C ASN A 102 -15.69 -4.61 8.15
N SER A 103 -15.00 -4.63 9.29
CA SER A 103 -15.40 -3.86 10.47
C SER A 103 -15.36 -2.35 10.21
N PHE A 104 -14.28 -1.86 9.60
CA PHE A 104 -14.12 -0.44 9.26
C PHE A 104 -15.22 0.03 8.32
N ARG A 105 -15.60 -0.79 7.32
CA ARG A 105 -16.74 -0.51 6.45
C ARG A 105 -18.02 -0.29 7.25
N LEU A 106 -18.33 -1.18 8.19
CA LEU A 106 -19.54 -1.08 9.01
C LEU A 106 -19.52 0.15 9.92
N ASP A 107 -18.36 0.45 10.50
CA ASP A 107 -18.18 1.61 11.38
C ASP A 107 -18.35 2.93 10.59
N LEU A 108 -17.70 3.04 9.43
CA LEU A 108 -17.85 4.20 8.53
C LEU A 108 -19.29 4.33 8.01
N ALA A 109 -19.93 3.23 7.61
CA ALA A 109 -21.30 3.29 7.09
C ALA A 109 -22.29 3.79 8.16
N LYS A 110 -22.17 3.31 9.40
CA LYS A 110 -23.00 3.77 10.52
C LYS A 110 -22.73 5.24 10.83
N ASP A 111 -21.47 5.64 10.86
CA ASP A 111 -21.07 6.99 11.19
C ASP A 111 -21.52 8.01 10.14
N ILE A 112 -21.21 7.75 8.87
CA ILE A 112 -21.58 8.62 7.76
C ILE A 112 -23.10 8.74 7.66
N ARG A 113 -23.86 7.65 7.83
CA ARG A 113 -25.33 7.71 7.86
C ARG A 113 -25.85 8.59 8.99
N ARG A 114 -25.28 8.45 10.19
CA ARG A 114 -25.69 9.23 11.37
C ARG A 114 -25.44 10.73 11.17
N LEU A 115 -24.31 11.10 10.57
CA LEU A 115 -23.89 12.49 10.42
C LEU A 115 -24.37 13.18 9.13
N ASN A 116 -24.86 12.41 8.16
CA ASN A 116 -25.29 12.90 6.85
C ASN A 116 -26.65 12.28 6.47
N GLY A 117 -27.53 12.07 7.44
CA GLY A 117 -28.81 11.39 7.25
C GLY A 117 -29.80 12.15 6.34
N ASP A 118 -29.57 13.44 6.11
CA ASP A 118 -30.25 14.25 5.09
C ASP A 118 -29.83 13.86 3.66
N ARG A 119 -28.59 13.39 3.49
CA ARG A 119 -28.02 12.97 2.21
C ARG A 119 -28.25 11.50 1.90
N PHE A 120 -28.39 10.65 2.92
CA PHE A 120 -28.48 9.19 2.74
C PHE A 120 -29.76 8.58 3.34
N GLN A 121 -30.59 7.91 2.51
CA GLN A 121 -31.83 7.24 2.95
C GLN A 121 -31.63 5.74 3.31
N GLU A 122 -32.67 5.03 3.77
CA GLU A 122 -32.54 3.69 4.39
C GLU A 122 -32.03 2.55 3.46
N ALA A 123 -31.95 2.77 2.14
CA ALA A 123 -31.43 1.81 1.17
C ALA A 123 -30.46 2.47 0.17
N ASP A 124 -29.41 3.09 0.71
CA ASP A 124 -28.57 3.98 -0.09
C ASP A 124 -27.34 3.30 -0.71
N GLU A 125 -27.46 2.96 -2.00
CA GLU A 125 -26.34 2.53 -2.83
C GLU A 125 -25.23 3.61 -2.86
N ALA A 126 -25.57 4.89 -2.77
CA ALA A 126 -24.60 5.98 -2.75
C ALA A 126 -23.84 6.05 -1.40
N LEU A 127 -24.45 5.64 -0.28
CA LEU A 127 -23.72 5.50 0.99
C LEU A 127 -22.68 4.37 0.88
N GLU A 128 -23.06 3.24 0.31
CA GLU A 128 -22.15 2.11 0.13
C GLU A 128 -20.99 2.48 -0.79
N GLU A 129 -21.29 3.13 -1.93
CA GLU A 129 -20.28 3.66 -2.84
C GLU A 129 -19.36 4.67 -2.13
N THR A 130 -19.93 5.52 -1.29
CA THR A 130 -19.17 6.52 -0.52
C THR A 130 -18.17 5.87 0.42
N VAL A 131 -18.65 4.94 1.25
CA VAL A 131 -17.80 4.21 2.21
C VAL A 131 -16.73 3.41 1.46
N GLN A 132 -17.11 2.77 0.36
CA GLN A 132 -16.20 1.96 -0.44
C GLN A 132 -15.06 2.81 -1.00
N ARG A 133 -15.39 3.93 -1.67
CA ARG A 133 -14.39 4.83 -2.24
C ARG A 133 -13.45 5.42 -1.19
N ILE A 134 -13.94 5.72 0.01
CA ILE A 134 -13.08 6.16 1.13
C ILE A 134 -12.08 5.06 1.50
N LEU A 135 -12.53 3.82 1.67
CA LEU A 135 -11.64 2.70 2.00
C LEU A 135 -10.62 2.43 0.89
N ASP A 136 -11.02 2.56 -0.36
CA ASP A 136 -10.15 2.34 -1.52
C ASP A 136 -9.02 3.35 -1.58
N ARG A 137 -9.35 4.63 -1.38
CA ARG A 137 -8.36 5.71 -1.25
C ARG A 137 -7.41 5.47 -0.09
N LEU A 138 -7.92 5.02 1.06
CA LEU A 138 -7.09 4.73 2.22
C LEU A 138 -6.13 3.56 1.97
N ILE A 139 -6.61 2.48 1.37
CA ILE A 139 -5.79 1.32 0.99
C ILE A 139 -4.71 1.75 -0.02
N PHE A 140 -5.08 2.53 -1.04
CA PHE A 140 -4.12 3.09 -2.00
C PHE A 140 -2.99 3.81 -1.29
N ILE A 141 -3.34 4.75 -0.39
CA ILE A 141 -2.36 5.56 0.32
C ILE A 141 -1.44 4.66 1.16
N ARG A 142 -1.98 3.67 1.88
CA ARG A 142 -1.16 2.72 2.66
C ARG A 142 -0.18 1.96 1.77
N VAL A 143 -0.61 1.52 0.59
CA VAL A 143 0.28 0.82 -0.35
C VAL A 143 1.37 1.76 -0.86
N ALA A 144 1.03 3.00 -1.23
CA ALA A 144 2.00 3.99 -1.67
C ALA A 144 3.04 4.31 -0.59
N GLU A 145 2.61 4.49 0.66
CA GLU A 145 3.48 4.77 1.80
C GLU A 145 4.41 3.60 2.16
N ASP A 146 3.87 2.38 2.25
CA ASP A 146 4.65 1.22 2.68
C ASP A 146 5.69 0.78 1.65
N ARG A 147 5.47 1.14 0.39
CA ARG A 147 6.41 0.93 -0.72
C ARG A 147 7.37 2.10 -0.93
N GLY A 148 7.23 3.17 -0.14
CA GLY A 148 8.10 4.35 -0.21
C GLY A 148 7.88 5.23 -1.44
N LEU A 149 6.71 5.14 -2.09
CA LEU A 149 6.33 6.00 -3.22
C LEU A 149 5.97 7.42 -2.77
N GLU A 150 5.45 7.54 -1.54
CA GLU A 150 5.09 8.81 -0.91
C GLU A 150 5.51 8.80 0.57
N ASP A 151 5.60 9.99 1.16
CA ASP A 151 5.83 10.14 2.59
C ASP A 151 4.67 9.55 3.42
N LYS A 152 4.95 9.10 4.65
CA LYS A 152 3.97 8.47 5.56
C LYS A 152 2.95 9.45 6.20
N GLN A 153 2.23 10.22 5.39
CA GLN A 153 1.27 11.24 5.81
C GLN A 153 0.00 10.66 6.49
N LEU A 154 -0.50 9.52 6.04
CA LEU A 154 -1.62 8.80 6.65
C LEU A 154 -1.24 8.19 8.00
N SER A 155 -0.01 7.68 8.12
CA SER A 155 0.54 7.28 9.42
C SER A 155 0.58 8.44 10.41
N LEU A 156 1.05 9.61 9.96
CA LEU A 156 0.99 10.86 10.73
C LEU A 156 -0.44 11.30 11.07
N LEU A 157 -1.40 11.01 10.21
CA LEU A 157 -2.81 11.33 10.42
C LEU A 157 -3.43 10.41 11.47
N SER A 158 -3.15 9.11 11.43
CA SER A 158 -3.70 8.05 12.32
C SER A 158 -3.38 8.22 13.81
N LYS A 159 -2.48 9.14 14.12
CA LYS A 159 -1.97 9.41 15.47
C LYS A 159 -2.14 10.89 15.85
N GLY A 160 -2.75 11.69 14.98
CA GLY A 160 -3.03 13.09 15.24
C GLY A 160 -4.37 13.33 15.95
N PRO A 161 -4.74 14.61 16.18
CA PRO A 161 -5.96 14.95 16.89
C PRO A 161 -7.23 14.55 16.12
N GLU A 162 -8.16 13.90 16.81
CA GLU A 162 -9.47 13.47 16.28
C GLU A 162 -10.26 14.63 15.67
N SER A 163 -10.26 15.80 16.31
CA SER A 163 -10.98 17.01 15.87
C SER A 163 -10.56 17.53 14.50
N THR A 164 -9.36 17.18 14.02
CA THR A 164 -8.82 17.63 12.72
C THR A 164 -8.71 16.51 11.69
N ALA A 165 -9.01 15.27 12.08
CA ALA A 165 -8.74 14.08 11.27
C ALA A 165 -9.45 14.14 9.90
N ALA A 166 -10.75 14.45 9.88
CA ALA A 166 -11.53 14.50 8.65
C ALA A 166 -11.03 15.58 7.67
N LYS A 167 -10.68 16.77 8.19
CA LYS A 167 -10.13 17.86 7.37
C LYS A 167 -8.78 17.47 6.75
N ARG A 168 -7.87 16.94 7.58
CA ARG A 168 -6.54 16.50 7.12
C ARG A 168 -6.64 15.36 6.11
N LEU A 169 -7.63 14.48 6.24
CA LEU A 169 -7.83 13.38 5.31
C LEU A 169 -8.27 13.89 3.94
N ARG A 170 -9.17 14.88 3.89
CA ARG A 170 -9.57 15.51 2.62
C ARG A 170 -8.40 16.23 1.95
N GLU A 171 -7.56 16.93 2.73
CA GLU A 171 -6.34 17.55 2.21
C GLU A 171 -5.38 16.51 1.63
N LEU A 172 -5.26 15.36 2.29
CA LEU A 172 -4.46 14.24 1.79
C LEU A 172 -5.02 13.65 0.49
N PHE A 173 -6.33 13.46 0.40
CA PHE A 173 -6.96 12.97 -0.85
C PHE A 173 -6.72 13.92 -2.03
N ARG A 174 -6.83 15.24 -1.82
CA ARG A 174 -6.52 16.22 -2.88
C ARG A 174 -5.06 16.17 -3.33
N ARG A 175 -4.12 16.02 -2.39
CA ARG A 175 -2.70 15.86 -2.74
C ARG A 175 -2.46 14.60 -3.59
N TYR A 176 -3.15 13.51 -3.30
CA TYR A 176 -3.08 12.30 -4.11
C TYR A 176 -3.75 12.46 -5.48
N ASP A 177 -4.82 13.24 -5.58
CA ASP A 177 -5.43 13.60 -6.87
C ASP A 177 -4.43 14.35 -7.76
N ASP A 178 -3.78 15.38 -7.20
CA ASP A 178 -2.78 16.20 -7.91
C ASP A 178 -1.57 15.38 -8.40
N ASN A 179 -1.14 14.37 -7.63
CA ASN A 179 0.08 13.61 -7.90
C ASN A 179 -0.13 12.34 -8.74
N PHE A 180 -1.28 11.66 -8.59
CA PHE A 180 -1.51 10.35 -9.20
C PHE A 180 -2.52 10.37 -10.36
N ASP A 181 -3.28 11.47 -10.55
CA ASP A 181 -4.31 11.66 -11.60
C ASP A 181 -5.16 10.41 -11.86
N SER A 182 -5.47 9.69 -10.78
CA SER A 182 -6.30 8.49 -10.86
C SER A 182 -7.74 8.89 -10.64
N LYS A 183 -8.66 8.26 -11.40
CA LYS A 183 -10.11 8.44 -11.21
C LYS A 183 -10.57 8.20 -9.76
N LEU A 184 -9.79 7.44 -9.00
CA LEU A 184 -10.03 7.15 -7.60
C LEU A 184 -10.03 8.41 -6.72
N PHE A 185 -9.13 9.36 -6.95
CA PHE A 185 -8.98 10.58 -6.11
C PHE A 185 -9.70 11.81 -6.66
N GLN A 186 -10.26 11.73 -7.87
CA GLN A 186 -10.99 12.84 -8.48
C GLN A 186 -12.09 13.39 -7.55
N PRO A 187 -12.38 14.71 -7.62
CA PRO A 187 -13.41 15.34 -6.81
C PRO A 187 -14.73 14.60 -6.93
N HIS A 188 -15.30 14.23 -5.80
CA HIS A 188 -16.52 13.44 -5.75
C HIS A 188 -17.39 13.85 -4.56
N ALA A 189 -18.69 13.54 -4.60
CA ALA A 189 -19.61 13.81 -3.49
C ALA A 189 -19.18 13.19 -2.14
N VAL A 190 -18.25 12.21 -2.17
CA VAL A 190 -17.67 11.63 -0.95
C VAL A 190 -16.83 12.64 -0.17
N ASP A 191 -16.28 13.66 -0.83
CA ASP A 191 -15.35 14.60 -0.20
C ASP A 191 -16.07 15.56 0.76
N ASP A 192 -17.37 15.72 0.58
CA ASP A 192 -18.22 16.61 1.35
C ASP A 192 -18.93 15.93 2.52
N VAL A 193 -18.68 14.64 2.77
CA VAL A 193 -19.33 13.92 3.88
C VAL A 193 -18.69 14.26 5.21
N HIS A 194 -19.54 14.38 6.24
CA HIS A 194 -19.13 14.54 7.62
C HIS A 194 -18.81 13.17 8.22
N MET A 195 -17.69 13.10 8.92
CA MET A 195 -17.21 11.90 9.62
C MET A 195 -16.79 12.30 11.03
N ASP A 196 -17.09 11.43 11.98
CA ASP A 196 -16.67 11.56 13.36
C ASP A 196 -15.16 11.33 13.48
N GLY A 197 -14.50 12.19 14.24
CA GLY A 197 -13.04 12.15 14.42
C GLY A 197 -12.57 10.87 15.11
N GLU A 198 -13.34 10.35 16.08
CA GLU A 198 -13.01 9.13 16.83
C GLU A 198 -13.13 7.90 15.93
N VAL A 199 -14.25 7.78 15.20
CA VAL A 199 -14.47 6.68 14.25
C VAL A 199 -13.39 6.68 13.17
N LEU A 200 -13.10 7.85 12.62
CA LEU A 200 -12.08 7.97 11.59
C LEU A 200 -10.69 7.59 12.12
N GLN A 201 -10.31 8.06 13.32
CA GLN A 201 -9.03 7.69 13.93
C GLN A 201 -8.93 6.19 14.19
N ARG A 202 -10.02 5.54 14.63
CA ARG A 202 -10.05 4.08 14.81
C ARG A 202 -9.76 3.35 13.51
N VAL A 203 -10.42 3.73 12.42
CA VAL A 203 -10.19 3.14 11.08
C VAL A 203 -8.74 3.35 10.63
N LEU A 204 -8.23 4.58 10.77
CA LEU A 204 -6.88 4.92 10.34
C LEU A 204 -5.81 4.15 11.11
N ARG A 205 -5.95 3.99 12.43
CA ARG A 205 -5.06 3.15 13.23
C ARG A 205 -5.17 1.67 12.84
N GLY A 206 -6.40 1.20 12.64
CA GLY A 206 -6.69 -0.17 12.24
C GLY A 206 -6.09 -0.57 10.88
N LEU A 207 -5.87 0.40 9.98
CA LEU A 207 -5.14 0.18 8.72
C LEU A 207 -3.62 0.02 8.88
N HIS A 208 -3.07 0.31 10.05
CA HIS A 208 -1.65 0.13 10.34
C HIS A 208 -1.39 -1.11 11.19
N GLU A 209 -2.31 -1.44 12.09
CA GLU A 209 -2.13 -2.49 13.08
C GLU A 209 -3.46 -2.97 13.67
N THR A 210 -3.46 -4.19 14.21
CA THR A 210 -4.61 -4.75 14.92
C THR A 210 -4.94 -3.98 16.19
N GLU A 211 -6.19 -4.09 16.67
CA GLU A 211 -6.67 -3.41 17.87
C GLU A 211 -5.86 -3.76 19.14
N ASP A 212 -5.43 -5.02 19.26
CA ASP A 212 -4.52 -5.49 20.31
C ASP A 212 -3.05 -5.11 20.08
N GLY A 213 -2.73 -4.64 18.87
CA GLY A 213 -1.39 -4.31 18.43
C GLY A 213 -0.42 -5.46 18.23
N ALA A 214 -0.91 -6.69 18.24
CA ALA A 214 -0.09 -7.87 18.02
C ALA A 214 0.51 -7.90 16.60
N ILE A 215 -0.21 -7.34 15.62
CA ILE A 215 0.16 -7.39 14.20
C ILE A 215 0.24 -5.98 13.64
N ARG A 216 1.33 -5.70 12.91
CA ARG A 216 1.43 -4.54 12.01
C ARG A 216 1.29 -4.97 10.57
N TYR A 217 0.38 -4.31 9.87
CA TYR A 217 0.12 -4.56 8.47
C TYR A 217 1.15 -3.84 7.61
N ASP A 218 1.74 -4.60 6.69
CA ASP A 218 2.63 -4.08 5.67
C ASP A 218 2.00 -4.26 4.29
N PHE A 219 1.43 -3.18 3.78
CA PHE A 219 0.83 -3.13 2.46
C PHE A 219 1.89 -3.19 1.35
N GLY A 220 3.17 -2.97 1.68
CA GLY A 220 4.29 -3.06 0.75
C GLY A 220 4.81 -4.48 0.56
N ALA A 221 4.70 -5.35 1.57
CA ALA A 221 5.14 -6.75 1.52
C ALA A 221 4.21 -7.67 0.73
N ILE A 222 3.25 -7.11 0.01
CA ILE A 222 2.18 -7.84 -0.68
C ILE A 222 2.39 -7.68 -2.16
N ASP A 223 2.57 -8.81 -2.83
CA ASP A 223 2.56 -8.86 -4.27
C ASP A 223 1.25 -8.24 -4.79
N ALA A 224 1.32 -7.42 -5.84
CA ALA A 224 0.13 -6.76 -6.40
C ALA A 224 -1.03 -7.74 -6.67
N ASP A 225 -0.71 -8.99 -7.01
CA ASP A 225 -1.68 -10.08 -7.18
C ASP A 225 -2.42 -10.46 -5.89
N VAL A 226 -1.73 -10.48 -4.74
CA VAL A 226 -2.32 -10.83 -3.45
C VAL A 226 -3.24 -9.72 -2.97
N LEU A 227 -2.89 -8.45 -3.21
CA LEU A 227 -3.78 -7.32 -2.93
C LEU A 227 -5.06 -7.40 -3.78
N GLY A 228 -4.93 -7.71 -5.07
CA GLY A 228 -6.05 -7.96 -5.97
C GLY A 228 -6.96 -9.08 -5.45
N VAL A 229 -6.40 -10.26 -5.13
CA VAL A 229 -7.17 -11.39 -4.57
C VAL A 229 -7.86 -11.02 -3.26
N MET A 230 -7.17 -10.27 -2.40
CA MET A 230 -7.72 -9.86 -1.11
C MET A 230 -8.91 -8.92 -1.30
N TYR A 231 -8.75 -7.95 -2.17
CA TYR A 231 -9.78 -7.00 -2.47
C TYR A 231 -11.00 -7.65 -3.14
N GLU A 232 -10.79 -8.60 -4.05
CA GLU A 232 -11.87 -9.40 -4.66
C GLU A 232 -12.65 -10.20 -3.62
N GLN A 233 -11.95 -10.80 -2.65
CA GLN A 233 -12.61 -11.49 -1.53
C GLN A 233 -13.45 -10.51 -0.69
N TYR A 234 -12.91 -9.33 -0.44
CA TYR A 234 -13.61 -8.26 0.27
C TYR A 234 -14.85 -7.76 -0.50
N LEU A 235 -14.76 -7.53 -1.81
CA LEU A 235 -15.90 -7.20 -2.67
C LEU A 235 -16.95 -8.32 -2.69
N GLY A 236 -16.52 -9.58 -2.77
CA GLY A 236 -17.40 -10.74 -2.73
C GLY A 236 -18.21 -10.81 -1.42
N LEU A 237 -17.61 -10.43 -0.29
CA LEU A 237 -18.32 -10.31 0.98
C LEU A 237 -19.35 -9.18 0.97
N ILE A 238 -19.03 -8.04 0.37
CA ILE A 238 -19.97 -6.91 0.24
C ILE A 238 -21.19 -7.31 -0.58
N LEU A 239 -20.99 -7.90 -1.76
CA LEU A 239 -22.07 -8.28 -2.68
C LEU A 239 -23.10 -9.22 -2.02
N ARG A 240 -22.67 -10.05 -1.06
CA ARG A 240 -23.54 -10.99 -0.32
C ARG A 240 -24.39 -10.33 0.76
N GLN A 241 -23.98 -9.17 1.29
CA GLN A 241 -24.65 -8.53 2.44
C GLN A 241 -25.75 -7.54 2.03
N THR A 242 -25.86 -7.22 0.75
CA THR A 242 -26.75 -6.16 0.23
C THR A 242 -28.00 -6.77 -0.45
N PRO A 243 -29.25 -6.56 0.05
CA PRO A 243 -30.45 -7.32 -0.35
C PRO A 243 -30.85 -7.27 -1.84
N LYS A 244 -30.56 -6.17 -2.55
CA LYS A 244 -30.85 -6.06 -4.00
C LYS A 244 -29.78 -6.71 -4.87
N ARG A 245 -28.50 -6.59 -4.49
CA ARG A 245 -27.38 -7.30 -5.13
C ARG A 245 -27.36 -8.78 -4.75
N ALA A 246 -27.96 -9.16 -3.63
CA ALA A 246 -28.27 -10.54 -3.29
C ALA A 246 -29.20 -11.19 -4.32
N LYS A 247 -30.10 -10.45 -5.00
CA LYS A 247 -30.91 -11.00 -6.11
C LYS A 247 -30.14 -11.14 -7.43
N LEU A 248 -29.21 -10.24 -7.72
CA LEU A 248 -28.23 -10.39 -8.82
C LEU A 248 -27.29 -11.56 -8.53
N ALA A 249 -26.93 -11.74 -7.26
CA ALA A 249 -26.23 -12.88 -6.75
C ALA A 249 -27.11 -14.13 -6.83
N ASP A 250 -28.36 -14.18 -6.40
CA ASP A 250 -29.16 -15.41 -6.35
C ASP A 250 -29.41 -16.05 -7.72
N GLY A 251 -29.42 -15.26 -8.81
CA GLY A 251 -29.41 -15.78 -10.19
C GLY A 251 -28.04 -16.28 -10.67
N ALA A 252 -26.94 -15.78 -10.10
CA ALA A 252 -25.54 -16.05 -10.48
C ALA A 252 -24.75 -16.90 -9.45
N VAL A 253 -25.25 -17.05 -8.22
CA VAL A 253 -24.58 -17.54 -7.00
C VAL A 253 -25.19 -18.85 -6.55
N ASN A 254 -26.48 -19.09 -6.79
CA ASN A 254 -27.07 -20.43 -6.63
C ASN A 254 -26.61 -21.44 -7.71
N ARG A 255 -25.72 -21.03 -8.64
CA ARG A 255 -24.91 -21.93 -9.49
C ARG A 255 -23.40 -21.89 -9.17
N LYS A 256 -22.96 -21.15 -8.15
CA LYS A 256 -21.53 -20.93 -7.81
C LYS A 256 -21.19 -21.23 -6.35
N GLU A 257 -21.80 -22.26 -5.75
CA GLU A 257 -21.42 -22.74 -4.42
C GLU A 257 -19.99 -23.31 -4.33
N GLN A 258 -19.23 -23.45 -5.43
CA GLN A 258 -17.85 -23.97 -5.41
C GLN A 258 -16.88 -23.29 -6.39
N GLY A 259 -17.22 -22.11 -6.93
CA GLY A 259 -16.69 -21.68 -8.24
C GLY A 259 -16.01 -20.31 -8.33
N ILE A 260 -15.40 -19.78 -7.27
CA ILE A 260 -14.38 -18.73 -7.45
C ILE A 260 -13.06 -19.47 -7.74
N TYR A 261 -12.90 -19.93 -8.98
CA TYR A 261 -11.60 -20.42 -9.43
C TYR A 261 -10.77 -19.19 -9.75
N TYR A 262 -10.04 -18.70 -8.75
CA TYR A 262 -8.83 -17.92 -9.03
C TYR A 262 -7.99 -18.77 -9.98
N THR A 263 -7.68 -18.21 -11.14
CA THR A 263 -6.64 -18.79 -11.99
C THR A 263 -5.37 -18.71 -11.15
N PRO A 264 -4.80 -19.84 -10.69
CA PRO A 264 -3.58 -19.80 -9.91
C PRO A 264 -2.54 -18.97 -10.64
N THR A 265 -1.74 -18.18 -9.93
CA THR A 265 -0.77 -17.25 -10.53
C THR A 265 0.08 -17.92 -11.60
N TRP A 266 0.49 -19.17 -11.37
CA TRP A 266 1.27 -19.95 -12.34
C TRP A 266 0.50 -20.27 -13.64
N VAL A 267 -0.83 -20.43 -13.58
CA VAL A 267 -1.68 -20.61 -14.77
C VAL A 267 -1.79 -19.30 -15.53
N VAL A 268 -2.01 -18.18 -14.84
CA VAL A 268 -2.02 -16.84 -15.47
C VAL A 268 -0.70 -16.59 -16.18
N ASP A 269 0.41 -16.79 -15.47
CA ASP A 269 1.77 -16.64 -16.00
C ASP A 269 2.01 -17.50 -17.24
N TYR A 270 1.57 -18.76 -17.20
CA TYR A 270 1.71 -19.66 -18.34
C TYR A 270 0.91 -19.17 -19.55
N ILE A 271 -0.36 -18.83 -19.36
CA ILE A 271 -1.25 -18.37 -20.45
C ILE A 271 -0.69 -17.09 -21.07
N VAL A 272 -0.34 -16.11 -20.24
CA VAL A 272 0.19 -14.82 -20.70
C VAL A 272 1.47 -15.01 -21.51
N ARG A 273 2.43 -15.77 -20.95
CA ARG A 273 3.71 -16.04 -21.62
C ARG A 273 3.52 -16.74 -22.96
N ALA A 274 2.77 -17.84 -22.97
CA ALA A 274 2.52 -18.60 -24.19
C ALA A 274 1.83 -17.73 -25.26
N SER A 275 0.87 -16.91 -24.86
CA SER A 275 0.14 -16.01 -25.76
C SER A 275 1.04 -14.92 -26.35
N ILE A 276 1.88 -14.29 -25.53
CA ILE A 276 2.80 -13.24 -25.98
C ILE A 276 3.89 -13.82 -26.87
N GLU A 277 4.50 -14.94 -26.48
CA GLU A 277 5.55 -15.60 -27.27
C GLU A 277 5.02 -16.06 -28.63
N GLU A 278 3.79 -16.60 -28.69
CA GLU A 278 3.15 -16.97 -29.96
C GLU A 278 2.88 -15.74 -30.82
N ALA A 279 2.40 -14.64 -30.22
CA ALA A 279 2.16 -13.39 -30.95
C ALA A 279 3.45 -12.82 -31.57
N LEU A 280 4.59 -12.97 -30.89
CA LEU A 280 5.89 -12.51 -31.35
C LEU A 280 6.48 -13.33 -32.52
N LYS A 281 5.98 -14.55 -32.79
CA LYS A 281 6.38 -15.33 -33.98
C LYS A 281 5.89 -14.71 -35.28
N ARG A 282 4.91 -13.80 -35.23
CA ARG A 282 4.39 -13.11 -36.43
C ARG A 282 5.48 -12.20 -37.02
N LYS A 283 5.59 -12.19 -38.35
CA LYS A 283 6.62 -11.42 -39.06
C LYS A 283 6.53 -9.93 -38.72
N GLY A 284 7.61 -9.38 -38.16
CA GLY A 284 7.71 -7.97 -37.80
C GLY A 284 7.10 -7.61 -36.45
N ALA A 285 6.55 -8.57 -35.70
CA ALA A 285 6.08 -8.32 -34.34
C ALA A 285 7.27 -8.05 -33.41
N LYS A 286 7.14 -7.00 -32.60
CA LYS A 286 8.08 -6.65 -31.54
C LYS A 286 7.32 -6.38 -30.25
N PRO A 287 7.93 -6.57 -29.07
CA PRO A 287 7.26 -6.32 -27.79
C PRO A 287 6.61 -4.93 -27.70
N GLU A 288 7.27 -3.89 -28.23
CA GLU A 288 6.76 -2.50 -28.23
C GLU A 288 5.44 -2.35 -29.02
N SER A 289 5.21 -3.20 -30.02
CA SER A 289 4.07 -3.11 -30.94
C SER A 289 2.86 -3.96 -30.52
N LEU A 290 3.02 -4.80 -29.49
CA LEU A 290 1.94 -5.68 -29.04
C LEU A 290 0.84 -4.89 -28.34
N ARG A 291 -0.41 -5.24 -28.59
CA ARG A 291 -1.56 -4.70 -27.86
C ARG A 291 -2.33 -5.85 -27.24
N ILE A 292 -2.33 -5.91 -25.92
CA ILE A 292 -2.94 -6.97 -25.11
C ILE A 292 -4.27 -6.43 -24.57
N LEU A 293 -5.34 -7.15 -24.86
CA LEU A 293 -6.68 -6.84 -24.37
C LEU A 293 -7.15 -7.95 -23.43
N ASP A 294 -7.51 -7.57 -22.22
CA ASP A 294 -8.28 -8.41 -21.30
C ASP A 294 -9.73 -7.88 -21.23
N PRO A 295 -10.71 -8.58 -21.84
CA PRO A 295 -12.10 -8.10 -21.95
C PRO A 295 -12.95 -8.32 -20.68
N ALA A 296 -12.39 -8.95 -19.65
CA ALA A 296 -13.02 -9.15 -18.34
C ALA A 296 -11.93 -9.10 -17.26
N CYS A 297 -11.26 -7.95 -17.18
CA CYS A 297 -9.97 -7.85 -16.51
C CYS A 297 -10.02 -8.01 -15.00
N GLY A 298 -11.19 -7.87 -14.37
CA GLY A 298 -11.33 -7.88 -12.92
C GLY A 298 -10.34 -6.91 -12.28
N SER A 299 -9.69 -7.34 -11.20
CA SER A 299 -8.56 -6.67 -10.54
C SER A 299 -7.23 -6.63 -11.33
N GLY A 300 -7.20 -7.08 -12.58
CA GLY A 300 -6.08 -6.89 -13.51
C GLY A 300 -4.99 -7.96 -13.49
N SER A 301 -5.24 -9.16 -12.95
CA SER A 301 -4.21 -10.21 -12.80
C SER A 301 -3.50 -10.58 -14.11
N PHE A 302 -4.23 -10.77 -15.21
CA PHE A 302 -3.62 -11.06 -16.52
C PHE A 302 -2.81 -9.87 -17.05
N LEU A 303 -3.32 -8.65 -16.86
CA LEU A 303 -2.65 -7.43 -17.29
C LEU A 303 -1.35 -7.17 -16.51
N LEU A 304 -1.33 -7.47 -15.21
CA LEU A 304 -0.12 -7.41 -14.38
C LEU A 304 0.95 -8.38 -14.87
N ARG A 305 0.57 -9.63 -15.15
CA ARG A 305 1.52 -10.62 -15.67
C ARG A 305 1.98 -10.28 -17.09
N ALA A 306 1.10 -9.69 -17.89
CA ALA A 306 1.45 -9.18 -19.21
C ALA A 306 2.44 -8.01 -19.13
N PHE A 307 2.22 -7.08 -18.21
CA PHE A 307 3.13 -5.99 -17.91
C PHE A 307 4.54 -6.50 -17.61
N ASP A 308 4.66 -7.42 -16.64
CA ASP A 308 5.94 -8.00 -16.23
C ASP A 308 6.65 -8.73 -17.36
N HIS A 309 5.91 -9.48 -18.16
CA HIS A 309 6.49 -10.24 -19.25
C HIS A 309 6.98 -9.32 -20.39
N ILE A 310 6.19 -8.32 -20.79
CA ILE A 310 6.63 -7.33 -21.79
C ILE A 310 7.84 -6.55 -21.26
N LEU A 311 7.83 -6.13 -20.00
CA LEU A 311 8.94 -5.40 -19.41
C LEU A 311 10.23 -6.22 -19.45
N ARG A 312 10.17 -7.52 -19.11
CA ARG A 312 11.30 -8.44 -19.22
C ARG A 312 11.80 -8.58 -20.67
N LEU A 313 10.90 -8.69 -21.65
CA LEU A 313 11.27 -8.78 -23.06
C LEU A 313 11.94 -7.50 -23.59
N ARG A 314 11.50 -6.33 -23.11
CA ARG A 314 12.03 -5.02 -23.51
C ARG A 314 13.28 -4.61 -22.74
N ASN A 315 13.54 -5.24 -21.58
CA ASN A 315 14.72 -5.01 -20.77
C ASN A 315 15.34 -6.32 -20.25
N PRO A 316 15.87 -7.19 -21.14
CA PRO A 316 16.41 -8.49 -20.75
C PRO A 316 17.65 -8.41 -19.84
N GLY A 317 18.29 -7.24 -19.73
CA GLY A 317 19.45 -7.01 -18.87
C GLY A 317 19.13 -6.75 -17.40
N ALA A 318 17.87 -6.45 -17.05
CA ALA A 318 17.47 -6.05 -15.70
C ALA A 318 17.79 -7.08 -14.60
N GLU A 319 17.73 -8.38 -14.91
CA GLU A 319 18.03 -9.45 -13.95
C GLU A 319 19.53 -9.56 -13.64
N ALA A 320 20.42 -9.03 -14.49
CA ALA A 320 21.87 -9.11 -14.32
C ALA A 320 22.49 -7.88 -13.63
N THR A 321 21.81 -6.72 -13.64
CA THR A 321 22.36 -5.43 -13.19
C THR A 321 21.94 -4.96 -11.80
N GLN A 322 21.25 -5.77 -10.99
CA GLN A 322 20.84 -5.46 -9.60
C GLN A 322 21.95 -5.04 -8.62
N LYS A 323 23.22 -4.94 -9.05
CA LYS A 323 24.37 -4.65 -8.18
C LYS A 323 24.89 -3.21 -8.18
N ARG A 324 24.34 -2.27 -8.98
CA ARG A 324 24.73 -0.85 -8.91
C ARG A 324 23.54 0.08 -9.16
N PHE A 325 23.26 0.95 -8.19
CA PHE A 325 22.34 2.07 -8.34
C PHE A 325 22.91 3.07 -9.36
N ASP A 326 22.17 3.31 -10.44
CA ASP A 326 22.54 4.23 -11.52
C ASP A 326 21.32 5.12 -11.86
N PRO A 327 21.36 6.43 -11.52
CA PRO A 327 20.25 7.36 -11.71
C PRO A 327 19.76 7.48 -13.16
N GLU A 328 20.65 7.34 -14.15
CA GLU A 328 20.27 7.41 -15.56
C GLU A 328 19.48 6.17 -16.00
N ASN A 329 19.84 5.01 -15.44
CA ASN A 329 19.09 3.77 -15.67
C ASN A 329 17.72 3.80 -15.00
N GLU A 330 17.58 4.45 -13.84
CA GLU A 330 16.30 4.58 -13.14
C GLU A 330 15.30 5.43 -13.92
N GLY A 331 15.71 6.61 -14.42
CA GLY A 331 14.85 7.45 -15.26
C GLY A 331 14.42 6.77 -16.57
N ARG A 332 15.32 6.01 -17.20
CA ARG A 332 15.01 5.21 -18.39
C ARG A 332 14.03 4.08 -18.08
N LEU A 333 14.16 3.44 -16.92
CA LEU A 333 13.29 2.34 -16.50
C LEU A 333 11.88 2.82 -16.19
N VAL A 334 11.74 3.98 -15.55
CA VAL A 334 10.44 4.64 -15.34
C VAL A 334 9.75 4.92 -16.67
N GLY A 335 10.46 5.54 -17.63
CA GLY A 335 9.90 5.81 -18.96
C GLY A 335 9.47 4.53 -19.70
N LEU A 336 10.24 3.44 -19.57
CA LEU A 336 9.88 2.16 -20.16
C LEU A 336 8.60 1.57 -19.54
N ARG A 337 8.45 1.61 -18.21
CA ARG A 337 7.27 1.11 -17.51
C ARG A 337 6.02 1.90 -17.89
N THR A 338 6.11 3.23 -17.94
CA THR A 338 5.01 4.09 -18.40
C THR A 338 4.59 3.75 -19.83
N ASP A 339 5.55 3.57 -20.73
CA ASP A 339 5.24 3.21 -22.12
C ASP A 339 4.57 1.82 -22.22
N VAL A 340 5.01 0.83 -21.44
CA VAL A 340 4.32 -0.48 -21.40
C VAL A 340 2.88 -0.34 -20.93
N LEU A 341 2.63 0.44 -19.86
CA LEU A 341 1.28 0.67 -19.37
C LEU A 341 0.37 1.33 -20.40
N GLN A 342 0.86 2.36 -21.10
CA GLN A 342 0.06 3.18 -22.01
C GLN A 342 -0.12 2.56 -23.40
N SER A 343 0.90 1.88 -23.91
CA SER A 343 0.95 1.43 -25.30
C SER A 343 0.57 -0.04 -25.47
N ASN A 344 0.81 -0.87 -24.45
CA ASN A 344 0.65 -2.33 -24.58
C ASN A 344 -0.60 -2.90 -23.92
N LEU A 345 -1.14 -2.29 -22.87
CA LEU A 345 -2.12 -2.95 -21.99
C LEU A 345 -3.49 -2.28 -22.06
N PHE A 346 -4.54 -3.08 -22.28
CA PHE A 346 -5.92 -2.64 -22.38
C PHE A 346 -6.82 -3.59 -21.59
N GLY A 347 -7.66 -3.04 -20.71
CA GLY A 347 -8.58 -3.81 -19.87
C GLY A 347 -10.00 -3.28 -19.97
N VAL A 348 -10.97 -4.19 -19.97
CA VAL A 348 -12.40 -3.87 -19.88
C VAL A 348 -13.01 -4.76 -18.79
N ASP A 349 -13.86 -4.19 -17.95
CA ASP A 349 -14.70 -4.95 -17.03
C ASP A 349 -16.07 -4.26 -16.87
N LEU A 350 -17.08 -5.04 -16.49
CA LEU A 350 -18.42 -4.52 -16.20
C LEU A 350 -18.47 -3.83 -14.83
N ASP A 351 -17.67 -4.28 -13.86
CA ASP A 351 -17.59 -3.65 -12.54
C ASP A 351 -16.55 -2.53 -12.54
N VAL A 352 -17.02 -1.28 -12.47
CA VAL A 352 -16.17 -0.08 -12.41
C VAL A 352 -15.14 -0.17 -11.29
N ARG A 353 -15.51 -0.78 -10.15
CA ARG A 353 -14.60 -0.96 -9.02
C ARG A 353 -13.45 -1.91 -9.36
N ALA A 354 -13.74 -2.97 -10.12
CA ALA A 354 -12.72 -3.90 -10.57
C ALA A 354 -11.68 -3.20 -11.47
N VAL A 355 -12.16 -2.33 -12.36
CA VAL A 355 -11.31 -1.49 -13.22
C VAL A 355 -10.43 -0.54 -12.39
N GLU A 356 -10.99 0.13 -11.37
CA GLU A 356 -10.22 1.00 -10.47
C GLU A 356 -9.09 0.24 -9.76
N ILE A 357 -9.32 -1.00 -9.33
CA ILE A 357 -8.29 -1.86 -8.73
C ILE A 357 -7.25 -2.28 -9.76
N ALA A 358 -7.66 -2.66 -10.97
CA ALA A 358 -6.72 -3.04 -12.02
C ALA A 358 -5.77 -1.88 -12.34
N GLN A 359 -6.31 -0.66 -12.45
CA GLN A 359 -5.52 0.56 -12.61
C GLN A 359 -4.56 0.75 -11.44
N LEU A 360 -5.06 0.61 -10.22
CA LEU A 360 -4.26 0.72 -9.00
C LEU A 360 -3.08 -0.26 -9.00
N ASN A 361 -3.36 -1.55 -9.17
CA ASN A 361 -2.34 -2.59 -9.15
C ASN A 361 -1.28 -2.35 -10.23
N LEU A 362 -1.69 -1.94 -11.44
CA LEU A 362 -0.77 -1.64 -12.54
C LEU A 362 0.09 -0.41 -12.26
N MET A 363 -0.49 0.67 -11.70
CA MET A 363 0.26 1.87 -11.30
C MET A 363 1.30 1.55 -10.23
N ILE A 364 0.88 0.82 -9.18
CA ILE A 364 1.77 0.36 -8.12
C ILE A 364 2.90 -0.48 -8.72
N ARG A 365 2.57 -1.44 -9.58
CA ARG A 365 3.55 -2.34 -10.18
C ARG A 365 4.57 -1.62 -11.06
N ALA A 366 4.15 -0.56 -11.76
CA ALA A 366 5.04 0.29 -12.54
C ALA A 366 5.92 1.20 -11.68
N ALA A 367 5.46 1.57 -10.49
CA ALA A 367 6.23 2.38 -9.55
C ALA A 367 7.27 1.55 -8.75
N GLU A 368 7.11 0.23 -8.65
CA GLU A 368 8.09 -0.67 -7.99
C GLU A 368 9.45 -0.65 -8.69
N SER A 369 10.51 -0.10 -8.06
CA SER A 369 11.90 -0.08 -8.54
C SER A 369 12.53 -1.46 -8.68
#